data_AF-A0AAE4FGJ0-F1
#
_entry.id   AF-A0AAE4FGJ0-F1
#
_cell.length_a   1.000
_cell.length_b   1.000
_cell.length_c   1.000
_cell.angle_alpha   90.00
_cell.angle_beta   90.00
_cell.angle_gamma   90.00
#
_symmetry.space_group_name_H-M   'P 1'
#
loop_
_entity.id
_entity.type
_entity.pdbx_description
1 polymer ?
#
loop_
_entity_poly.entity_id
_entity_poly.type
_entity_poly.pdbx_seq_one_letter_code
_entity_poly.pdbx_strand_id
1 'polypeptide(L)'
;MESLEWGKRFFQTFSGLPGKMAEILKSPLSILALVAFLVIFFAIFKLKKIKLNPRMITQIGIALALSTILNIFRIYRFPQGGSVTLGCMVPILLLTFAYGKEIGFLTGFLYGLISLITDPFILHPVQMLFDYPLPYLAIGLAGCFRNNRTLSISFAFFIKFLCHFISGVVFFGSFAPEGVGPIIYSLSVNIPIIGAEAIICIVIFKLIPIQRLLKSINPKYFLVTQR
;
A
#
# COMPACT_ATOMS: atom_id res chain seq x y z
N MET A 1 -14.34 14.71 -32.38
CA MET A 1 -14.85 13.35 -32.68
C MET A 1 -14.25 12.32 -31.70
N GLU A 2 -14.01 12.68 -30.43
CA GLU A 2 -13.37 11.83 -29.41
C GLU A 2 -14.35 11.26 -28.37
N SER A 3 -15.56 11.82 -28.25
CA SER A 3 -16.55 11.42 -27.24
C SER A 3 -17.15 10.01 -27.46
N LEU A 4 -16.99 9.44 -28.66
CA LEU A 4 -17.50 8.12 -29.05
C LEU A 4 -16.53 6.97 -28.75
N GLU A 5 -15.25 7.25 -28.46
CA GLU A 5 -14.27 6.20 -28.12
C GLU A 5 -14.42 5.69 -26.69
N TRP A 6 -14.77 6.58 -25.75
CA TRP A 6 -14.92 6.21 -24.35
C TRP A 6 -16.05 5.21 -24.14
N GLY A 7 -17.20 5.42 -24.80
CA GLY A 7 -18.35 4.50 -24.73
C GLY A 7 -18.03 3.12 -25.30
N LYS A 8 -17.26 3.06 -26.40
CA LYS A 8 -16.81 1.78 -26.99
C LYS A 8 -15.81 1.05 -26.08
N ARG A 9 -14.82 1.75 -25.53
CA ARG A 9 -13.85 1.18 -24.57
C ARG A 9 -14.52 0.71 -23.28
N PHE A 10 -15.45 1.50 -22.75
CA PHE A 10 -16.25 1.15 -21.58
C PHE A 10 -17.05 -0.12 -21.87
N PHE A 11 -17.82 -0.16 -22.96
CA PHE A 11 -18.62 -1.32 -23.33
C PHE A 11 -17.75 -2.56 -23.61
N GLN A 12 -16.60 -2.43 -24.28
CA GLN A 12 -15.63 -3.53 -24.47
C GLN A 12 -15.08 -4.08 -23.15
N THR A 13 -14.83 -3.21 -22.17
CA THR A 13 -14.33 -3.61 -20.85
C THR A 13 -15.37 -4.46 -20.13
N PHE A 14 -16.65 -4.07 -20.20
CA PHE A 14 -17.76 -4.79 -19.56
C PHE A 14 -18.25 -6.01 -20.36
N SER A 15 -18.13 -6.02 -21.69
CA SER A 15 -18.53 -7.17 -22.52
C SER A 15 -17.52 -8.32 -22.46
N GLY A 16 -16.23 -8.03 -22.27
CA GLY A 16 -15.18 -9.04 -22.05
C GLY A 16 -15.08 -9.55 -20.62
N LEU A 17 -15.85 -8.96 -19.68
CA LEU A 17 -15.79 -9.26 -18.26
C LEU A 17 -16.20 -10.71 -17.94
N PRO A 18 -17.29 -11.28 -18.51
CA PRO A 18 -17.65 -12.68 -18.28
C PRO A 18 -16.55 -13.67 -18.70
N GLY A 19 -15.89 -13.43 -19.84
CA GLY A 19 -14.79 -14.26 -20.33
C GLY A 19 -13.55 -14.18 -19.45
N LYS A 20 -13.14 -12.97 -19.07
CA LYS A 20 -12.02 -12.74 -18.13
C LYS A 20 -12.30 -13.35 -16.75
N MET A 21 -13.54 -13.25 -16.26
CA MET A 21 -13.94 -13.90 -15.00
C MET A 21 -13.85 -15.41 -15.09
N ALA A 22 -14.27 -16.01 -16.22
CA ALA A 22 -14.15 -17.44 -16.44
C ALA A 22 -12.68 -17.90 -16.49
N GLU A 23 -11.77 -17.11 -17.07
CA GLU A 23 -10.33 -17.41 -17.06
C GLU A 23 -9.71 -17.28 -15.67
N ILE A 24 -10.07 -16.24 -14.92
CA ILE A 24 -9.64 -16.06 -13.53
C ILE A 24 -10.11 -17.22 -12.66
N LEU A 25 -11.36 -17.67 -12.82
CA LEU A 25 -11.91 -18.78 -12.04
C LEU A 25 -11.38 -20.16 -12.48
N LYS A 26 -10.74 -20.28 -13.65
CA LYS A 26 -10.12 -21.54 -14.08
C LYS A 26 -8.74 -21.77 -13.45
N SER A 27 -8.05 -20.72 -13.03
CA SER A 27 -6.72 -20.85 -12.40
C SER A 27 -6.86 -21.09 -10.89
N PRO A 28 -6.37 -22.23 -10.35
CA PRO A 28 -6.39 -22.48 -8.91
C PRO A 28 -5.67 -21.39 -8.10
N LEU A 29 -4.63 -20.79 -8.67
CA LEU A 29 -3.85 -19.72 -8.03
C LEU A 29 -4.61 -18.40 -7.97
N SER A 30 -5.44 -18.10 -8.98
CA SER A 30 -6.37 -16.97 -8.95
C SER A 30 -7.45 -17.14 -7.90
N ILE A 31 -8.01 -18.34 -7.77
CA ILE A 31 -8.99 -18.65 -6.71
C ILE A 31 -8.34 -18.46 -5.35
N LEU A 32 -7.13 -19.01 -5.14
CA LEU A 32 -6.38 -18.84 -3.90
C LEU A 32 -6.15 -17.36 -3.58
N ALA A 33 -5.74 -16.58 -4.57
CA ALA A 33 -5.50 -15.15 -4.40
C ALA A 33 -6.79 -14.41 -4.02
N LEU A 34 -7.91 -14.74 -4.67
CA LEU A 34 -9.21 -14.14 -4.39
C LEU A 34 -9.74 -14.53 -3.00
N VAL A 35 -9.58 -15.79 -2.60
CA VAL A 35 -9.92 -16.26 -1.25
C VAL A 35 -9.06 -15.55 -0.21
N ALA A 36 -7.73 -15.47 -0.42
CA ALA A 36 -6.83 -14.77 0.48
C ALA A 36 -7.19 -13.28 0.59
N PHE A 37 -7.52 -12.63 -0.52
CA PHE A 37 -8.02 -11.26 -0.53
C PHE A 37 -9.29 -11.09 0.31
N LEU A 38 -10.28 -11.96 0.12
CA LEU A 38 -11.53 -11.94 0.89
C LEU A 38 -11.26 -12.21 2.38
N VAL A 39 -10.37 -13.14 2.71
CA VAL A 39 -9.96 -13.40 4.10
C VAL A 39 -9.31 -12.17 4.71
N ILE A 40 -8.40 -11.49 4.02
CA ILE A 40 -7.77 -10.24 4.47
C ILE A 40 -8.85 -9.17 4.69
N PHE A 41 -9.75 -8.99 3.72
CA PHE A 41 -10.86 -8.06 3.81
C PHE A 41 -11.71 -8.36 5.06
N PHE A 42 -12.25 -9.57 5.18
CA PHE A 42 -13.07 -9.95 6.34
C PHE A 42 -12.29 -9.90 7.65
N ALA A 43 -10.99 -10.22 7.68
CA ALA A 43 -10.17 -10.12 8.88
C ALA A 43 -10.06 -8.66 9.35
N ILE A 44 -9.82 -7.70 8.46
CA ILE A 44 -9.77 -6.28 8.82
C ILE A 44 -11.11 -5.82 9.44
N PHE A 45 -12.24 -6.26 8.87
CA PHE A 45 -13.58 -5.89 9.34
C PHE A 45 -14.07 -6.68 10.58
N LYS A 46 -13.71 -7.96 10.73
CA LYS A 46 -14.11 -8.80 11.88
C LYS A 46 -13.20 -8.62 13.09
N LEU A 47 -11.90 -8.40 12.90
CA LEU A 47 -10.95 -8.46 14.00
C LEU A 47 -11.13 -7.32 14.99
N LYS A 48 -11.73 -6.17 14.62
CA LYS A 48 -12.01 -5.09 15.57
C LYS A 48 -13.31 -4.34 15.27
N LYS A 49 -14.03 -4.00 16.34
CA LYS A 49 -15.14 -3.03 16.36
C LYS A 49 -14.62 -1.63 16.00
N ILE A 50 -14.20 -1.41 14.75
CA ILE A 50 -13.76 -0.09 14.29
C ILE A 50 -14.98 0.82 14.31
N LYS A 51 -15.04 1.72 15.30
CA LYS A 51 -16.08 2.75 15.38
C LYS A 51 -15.72 3.88 14.42
N LEU A 52 -16.12 3.73 13.16
CA LEU A 52 -15.97 4.77 12.16
C LEU A 52 -16.99 5.88 12.42
N ASN A 53 -16.51 7.11 12.65
CA ASN A 53 -17.34 8.30 12.67
C ASN A 53 -17.15 9.10 11.37
N PRO A 54 -18.07 10.03 11.02
CA PRO A 54 -17.98 10.78 9.77
C PRO A 54 -16.65 11.52 9.60
N ARG A 55 -16.15 12.15 10.67
CA ARG A 55 -14.86 12.87 10.66
C ARG A 55 -13.69 11.96 10.28
N MET A 56 -13.65 10.76 10.85
CA MET A 56 -12.62 9.75 10.57
C MET A 56 -12.70 9.29 9.12
N ILE A 57 -13.90 9.00 8.61
CA ILE A 57 -14.09 8.57 7.21
C ILE A 57 -13.62 9.67 6.25
N THR A 58 -13.97 10.93 6.51
CA THR A 58 -13.50 12.07 5.71
C THR A 58 -11.98 12.17 5.73
N GLN A 59 -11.34 12.03 6.89
CA GLN A 59 -9.88 12.08 6.99
C GLN A 59 -9.19 10.90 6.30
N ILE A 60 -9.79 9.71 6.33
CA ILE A 60 -9.34 8.56 5.52
C ILE A 60 -9.38 8.93 4.04
N GLY A 61 -10.50 9.46 3.54
CA GLY A 61 -10.62 9.90 2.15
C GLY A 61 -9.57 10.94 1.75
N ILE A 62 -9.37 11.98 2.58
CA ILE A 62 -8.34 13.01 2.35
C ILE A 62 -6.94 12.40 2.32
N ALA A 63 -6.61 11.52 3.27
CA ALA A 63 -5.30 10.89 3.32
C ALA A 63 -5.04 9.99 2.10
N LEU A 64 -6.04 9.24 1.65
CA LEU A 64 -5.94 8.42 0.44
C LEU A 64 -5.73 9.30 -0.81
N ALA A 65 -6.49 10.39 -0.94
CA ALA A 65 -6.34 11.34 -2.04
C ALA A 65 -4.95 12.00 -2.04
N LEU A 66 -4.48 12.49 -0.89
CA LEU A 66 -3.14 13.08 -0.76
C LEU A 66 -2.04 12.07 -1.06
N SER A 67 -2.17 10.83 -0.59
CA SER A 67 -1.19 9.77 -0.88
C SER A 67 -1.13 9.48 -2.37
N THR A 68 -2.29 9.47 -3.05
CA THR A 68 -2.38 9.27 -4.49
C THR A 68 -1.73 10.42 -5.26
N ILE A 69 -1.97 11.67 -4.84
CA ILE A 69 -1.34 12.86 -5.44
C ILE A 69 0.18 12.83 -5.24
N LEU A 70 0.66 12.53 -4.03
CA LEU A 70 2.09 12.41 -3.74
C LEU A 70 2.75 11.28 -4.54
N ASN A 71 2.00 10.23 -4.87
CA ASN A 71 2.46 9.14 -5.71
C ASN A 71 2.63 9.54 -7.19
N ILE A 72 2.06 10.67 -7.63
CA ILE A 72 2.30 11.23 -8.97
C ILE A 72 3.68 11.90 -9.00
N PHE A 73 4.08 12.56 -7.91
CA PHE A 73 5.39 13.20 -7.77
C PHE A 73 6.49 12.17 -7.43
N ARG A 74 6.91 11.44 -8.46
CA ARG A 74 7.94 10.39 -8.38
C ARG A 74 9.31 11.00 -8.67
N ILE A 75 10.25 10.75 -7.77
CA ILE A 75 11.67 11.04 -7.99
C ILE A 75 12.22 10.10 -9.05
N TYR A 76 11.84 8.82 -8.97
CA TYR A 76 12.26 7.79 -9.91
C TYR A 76 11.21 6.68 -10.01
N ARG A 77 11.02 6.14 -11.22
CA ARG A 77 10.11 5.02 -11.49
C ARG A 77 10.90 3.86 -12.11
N PHE A 78 10.77 2.68 -11.51
CA PHE A 78 11.44 1.49 -12.01
C PHE A 78 10.66 0.84 -13.16
N PRO A 79 11.34 0.21 -14.14
CA PRO A 79 10.68 -0.39 -15.30
C PRO A 79 9.70 -1.51 -14.94
N GLN A 80 10.01 -2.29 -13.92
CA GLN A 80 9.22 -3.44 -13.45
C GLN A 80 8.17 -3.06 -12.40
N GLY A 81 7.88 -1.76 -12.25
CA GLY A 81 7.00 -1.24 -11.19
C GLY A 81 7.77 -0.82 -9.93
N GLY A 82 7.06 -0.12 -9.06
CA GLY A 82 7.67 0.56 -7.92
C GLY A 82 8.22 1.94 -8.28
N SER A 83 8.22 2.84 -7.32
CA SER A 83 8.69 4.22 -7.50
C SER A 83 9.17 4.79 -6.18
N VAL A 84 10.21 5.62 -6.24
CA VAL A 84 10.61 6.45 -5.11
C VAL A 84 9.83 7.75 -5.21
N THR A 85 8.97 8.03 -4.22
CA THR A 85 8.07 9.19 -4.20
C THR A 85 8.49 10.20 -3.13
N LEU A 86 7.90 11.40 -3.16
CA LEU A 86 8.08 12.42 -2.11
C LEU A 86 7.31 12.11 -0.82
N GLY A 87 7.30 10.84 -0.39
CA GLY A 87 6.67 10.40 0.85
C GLY A 87 5.17 10.15 0.71
N CYS A 88 4.72 9.43 -0.33
CA CYS A 88 3.30 9.11 -0.51
C CYS A 88 2.69 8.33 0.66
N MET A 89 3.48 7.65 1.48
CA MET A 89 3.02 6.95 2.69
C MET A 89 2.81 7.87 3.90
N VAL A 90 3.25 9.14 3.85
CA VAL A 90 3.16 10.07 4.98
C VAL A 90 1.71 10.31 5.44
N PRO A 91 0.72 10.57 4.56
CA PRO A 91 -0.66 10.76 5.01
C PRO A 91 -1.26 9.50 5.67
N ILE A 92 -0.92 8.31 5.19
CA ILE A 92 -1.36 7.03 5.76
C ILE A 92 -0.72 6.80 7.14
N LEU A 93 0.58 7.05 7.27
CA LEU A 93 1.31 6.99 8.53
C LEU A 93 0.74 8.00 9.55
N LEU A 94 0.35 9.21 9.12
CA LEU A 94 -0.28 10.20 10.00
C LEU A 94 -1.57 9.66 10.62
N LEU A 95 -2.45 9.05 9.81
CA LEU A 95 -3.66 8.40 10.34
C LEU A 95 -3.34 7.22 11.24
N THR A 96 -2.33 6.42 10.88
CA THR A 96 -1.86 5.28 11.68
C THR A 96 -1.40 5.74 13.06
N PHE A 97 -0.68 6.86 13.15
CA PHE A 97 -0.25 7.41 14.44
C PHE A 97 -1.40 8.11 15.19
N ALA A 98 -2.29 8.82 14.49
CA ALA A 98 -3.37 9.59 15.12
C ALA A 98 -4.47 8.69 15.71
N TYR A 99 -4.84 7.62 15.00
CA TYR A 99 -5.94 6.74 15.39
C TYR A 99 -5.46 5.37 15.85
N GLY A 100 -4.50 4.79 15.14
CA GLY A 100 -3.89 3.53 15.52
C GLY A 100 -3.72 2.54 14.42
N LYS A 101 -3.19 1.37 14.80
CA LYS A 101 -2.92 0.27 13.88
C LYS A 101 -4.18 -0.17 13.14
N GLU A 102 -5.34 -0.11 13.78
CA GLU A 102 -6.62 -0.49 13.19
C GLU A 102 -6.97 0.36 11.98
N ILE A 103 -6.92 1.69 12.17
CA ILE A 103 -7.17 2.63 11.10
C ILE A 103 -6.03 2.59 10.09
N GLY A 104 -4.79 2.41 10.53
CA GLY A 104 -3.62 2.25 9.65
C GLY A 104 -3.70 1.02 8.74
N PHE A 105 -4.18 -0.11 9.25
CA PHE A 105 -4.43 -1.31 8.47
C PHE A 105 -5.53 -1.06 7.42
N LEU A 106 -6.64 -0.46 7.83
CA LEU A 106 -7.73 -0.12 6.92
C LEU A 106 -7.28 0.85 5.83
N THR A 107 -6.63 1.96 6.20
CA THR A 107 -6.18 2.99 5.24
C THR A 107 -5.09 2.47 4.32
N GLY A 108 -4.13 1.70 4.86
CA GLY A 108 -3.10 1.04 4.08
C GLY A 108 -3.68 0.06 3.06
N PHE A 109 -4.60 -0.81 3.49
CA PHE A 109 -5.29 -1.75 2.59
C PHE A 109 -6.04 -1.01 1.47
N LEU A 110 -6.83 0.01 1.81
CA LEU A 110 -7.56 0.81 0.83
C LEU A 110 -6.62 1.50 -0.16
N TYR A 111 -5.50 2.04 0.31
CA TYR A 111 -4.49 2.60 -0.57
C TYR A 111 -3.88 1.55 -1.49
N GLY A 112 -3.67 0.32 -1.01
CA GLY A 112 -3.21 -0.76 -1.87
C GLY A 112 -4.17 -1.07 -3.02
N LEU A 113 -5.49 -0.99 -2.78
CA LEU A 113 -6.49 -1.10 -3.85
C LEU A 113 -6.40 0.07 -4.83
N ILE A 114 -6.22 1.30 -4.33
CA ILE A 114 -6.05 2.48 -5.18
C ILE A 114 -4.77 2.34 -6.03
N SER A 115 -3.68 1.87 -5.44
CA SER A 115 -2.41 1.64 -6.14
C SER A 115 -2.57 0.58 -7.23
N LEU A 116 -3.34 -0.47 -6.99
CA LEU A 116 -3.65 -1.49 -7.99
C LEU A 116 -4.40 -0.90 -9.20
N ILE A 117 -5.34 0.01 -8.95
CA ILE A 117 -6.15 0.62 -10.01
C ILE A 117 -5.36 1.69 -10.77
N THR A 118 -4.54 2.47 -10.07
CA THR A 118 -3.87 3.65 -10.63
C THR A 118 -2.49 3.37 -11.22
N ASP A 119 -1.81 2.31 -10.77
CA ASP A 119 -0.49 1.92 -11.28
C ASP A 119 -0.30 0.39 -11.33
N PRO A 120 -1.09 -0.32 -12.18
CA PRO A 120 -1.05 -1.78 -12.27
C PRO A 120 0.21 -2.30 -12.99
N PHE A 121 0.84 -3.31 -12.39
CA PHE A 121 1.88 -4.17 -12.93
C PHE A 121 1.62 -5.58 -12.40
N ILE A 122 0.76 -6.32 -13.11
CA ILE A 122 0.24 -7.62 -12.68
C ILE A 122 0.84 -8.70 -13.57
N LEU A 123 1.71 -9.53 -13.00
CA LEU A 123 2.26 -10.71 -13.64
C LEU A 123 1.50 -11.97 -13.25
N HIS A 124 1.04 -12.02 -11.99
CA HIS A 124 0.41 -13.20 -11.43
C HIS A 124 -0.60 -12.82 -10.33
N PRO A 125 -1.72 -13.54 -10.18
CA PRO A 125 -2.73 -13.25 -9.15
C PRO A 125 -2.18 -13.26 -7.72
N VAL A 126 -1.26 -14.17 -7.41
CA VAL A 126 -0.61 -14.22 -6.08
C VAL A 126 0.36 -13.06 -5.91
N GLN A 127 1.13 -12.72 -6.96
CA GLN A 127 2.02 -11.54 -6.96
C GLN A 127 1.24 -10.26 -6.64
N MET A 128 0.05 -10.11 -7.23
CA MET A 128 -0.81 -8.97 -6.96
C MET A 128 -1.08 -8.78 -5.47
N LEU A 129 -1.25 -9.84 -4.67
CA LEU A 129 -1.42 -9.70 -3.22
C LEU A 129 -0.18 -9.13 -2.54
N PHE A 130 1.00 -9.61 -2.93
CA PHE A 130 2.29 -9.24 -2.36
C PHE A 130 2.82 -7.88 -2.81
N ASP A 131 2.31 -7.33 -3.91
CA ASP A 131 2.72 -6.02 -4.41
C ASP A 131 1.69 -4.91 -4.16
N TYR A 132 0.44 -5.26 -3.83
CA TYR A 132 -0.62 -4.28 -3.58
C TYR A 132 -1.18 -4.40 -2.14
N PRO A 133 -2.26 -5.15 -1.85
CA PRO A 133 -2.93 -5.03 -0.55
C PRO A 133 -2.03 -5.33 0.66
N LEU A 134 -1.19 -6.37 0.63
CA LEU A 134 -0.36 -6.78 1.77
C LEU A 134 0.73 -5.76 2.17
N PRO A 135 1.60 -5.28 1.26
CA PRO A 135 2.65 -4.33 1.62
C PRO A 135 2.08 -3.01 2.15
N TYR A 136 0.97 -2.52 1.60
CA TYR A 136 0.34 -1.30 2.10
C TYR A 136 -0.43 -1.54 3.41
N LEU A 137 -1.04 -2.71 3.61
CA LEU A 137 -1.61 -3.12 4.90
C LEU A 137 -0.53 -3.09 5.99
N ALA A 138 0.69 -3.55 5.70
CA ALA A 138 1.81 -3.56 6.66
C ALA A 138 2.16 -2.19 7.25
N ILE A 139 1.81 -1.08 6.57
CA ILE A 139 1.98 0.28 7.10
C ILE A 139 1.25 0.47 8.44
N GLY A 140 0.11 -0.21 8.64
CA GLY A 140 -0.63 -0.21 9.90
C GLY A 140 0.19 -0.67 11.11
N LEU A 141 1.23 -1.49 10.91
CA LEU A 141 2.13 -1.96 11.99
C LEU A 141 2.90 -0.82 12.65
N ALA A 142 3.09 0.32 11.97
CA ALA A 142 3.68 1.51 12.59
C ALA A 142 2.86 1.98 13.81
N GLY A 143 1.56 1.67 13.86
CA GLY A 143 0.68 1.97 14.98
C GLY A 143 0.95 1.17 16.25
N CYS A 144 1.77 0.11 16.20
CA CYS A 144 2.12 -0.73 17.35
C CYS A 144 3.15 -0.05 18.29
N PHE A 145 4.08 0.75 17.76
CA PHE A 145 5.19 1.33 18.52
C PHE A 145 5.21 2.87 18.50
N ARG A 146 4.03 3.52 18.65
CA ARG A 146 3.85 4.98 18.39
C ARG A 146 4.77 5.92 19.18
N ASN A 147 5.37 5.46 20.28
CA ASN A 147 6.31 6.23 21.08
C ASN A 147 7.64 6.45 20.36
N ASN A 148 8.10 5.49 19.56
CA ASN A 148 9.31 5.60 18.75
C ASN A 148 8.93 5.54 17.27
N ARG A 149 8.65 6.71 16.69
CA ARG A 149 8.19 6.82 15.30
C ARG A 149 9.21 6.28 14.30
N THR A 150 10.51 6.48 14.55
CA THR A 150 11.56 5.94 13.67
C THR A 150 11.50 4.41 13.66
N LEU A 151 11.48 3.77 14.83
CA LEU A 151 11.34 2.32 14.93
C LEU A 151 10.03 1.82 14.32
N SER A 152 8.90 2.49 14.58
CA SER A 152 7.61 2.18 13.98
C SER A 152 7.62 2.18 12.47
N ILE A 153 8.16 3.25 11.86
CA ILE A 153 8.23 3.39 10.41
C ILE A 153 9.18 2.32 9.85
N SER A 154 10.38 2.17 10.41
CA SER A 154 11.34 1.15 9.99
C SER A 154 10.75 -0.26 10.04
N PHE A 155 10.02 -0.61 11.10
CA PHE A 155 9.39 -1.92 11.23
C PHE A 155 8.30 -2.15 10.18
N ALA A 156 7.41 -1.18 9.98
CA ALA A 156 6.36 -1.30 8.97
C ALA A 156 6.93 -1.43 7.54
N PHE A 157 7.96 -0.64 7.22
CA PHE A 157 8.64 -0.68 5.93
C PHE A 157 9.45 -1.96 5.73
N PHE A 158 10.01 -2.53 6.81
CA PHE A 158 10.66 -3.83 6.74
C PHE A 158 9.66 -4.94 6.36
N ILE A 159 8.46 -4.96 6.95
CA ILE A 159 7.43 -5.94 6.57
C ILE A 159 6.93 -5.69 5.14
N LYS A 160 6.73 -4.42 4.75
CA LYS A 160 6.44 -4.06 3.35
C LYS A 160 7.54 -4.55 2.40
N PHE A 161 8.81 -4.41 2.77
CA PHE A 161 9.95 -4.93 2.02
C PHE A 161 9.91 -6.45 1.88
N LEU A 162 9.61 -7.19 2.94
CA LEU A 162 9.50 -8.66 2.85
C LEU A 162 8.42 -9.08 1.85
N CYS A 163 7.28 -8.37 1.78
CA CYS A 163 6.25 -8.65 0.78
C CYS A 163 6.78 -8.51 -0.65
N HIS A 164 7.36 -7.35 -0.98
CA HIS A 164 7.91 -7.09 -2.30
C HIS A 164 9.15 -7.94 -2.63
N PHE A 165 9.95 -8.28 -1.62
CA PHE A 165 11.10 -9.17 -1.78
C PHE A 165 10.64 -10.57 -2.19
N ILE A 166 9.65 -11.15 -1.48
CA ILE A 166 9.05 -12.44 -1.83
C ILE A 166 8.46 -12.37 -3.24
N SER A 167 7.73 -11.30 -3.57
CA SER A 167 7.21 -11.09 -4.92
C SER A 167 8.33 -11.10 -5.97
N GLY A 168 9.40 -10.33 -5.74
CA GLY A 168 10.52 -10.20 -6.64
C GLY A 168 11.26 -11.52 -6.90
N VAL A 169 11.46 -12.34 -5.85
CA VAL A 169 12.13 -13.65 -5.98
C VAL A 169 11.27 -14.62 -6.79
N VAL A 170 9.96 -14.65 -6.54
CA VAL A 170 9.07 -15.66 -7.12
C VAL A 170 8.61 -15.29 -8.53
N PHE A 171 8.36 -14.00 -8.81
CA PHE A 171 7.68 -13.57 -10.04
C PHE A 171 8.51 -12.68 -10.96
N PHE A 172 9.60 -12.09 -10.48
CA PHE A 172 10.41 -11.15 -11.27
C PHE A 172 11.80 -11.67 -11.65
N GLY A 173 12.13 -12.93 -11.33
CA GLY A 173 13.42 -13.51 -11.68
C GLY A 173 13.75 -13.51 -13.17
N SER A 174 12.74 -13.49 -14.05
CA SER A 174 12.92 -13.40 -15.50
C SER A 174 13.45 -12.04 -15.99
N PHE A 175 13.40 -11.00 -15.15
CA PHE A 175 13.96 -9.68 -15.46
C PHE A 175 15.41 -9.52 -14.97
N ALA A 176 15.97 -10.55 -14.32
CA ALA A 176 17.34 -10.52 -13.84
C ALA A 176 18.34 -10.54 -15.02
N PRO A 177 19.40 -9.72 -14.99
CA PRO A 177 20.48 -9.80 -15.97
C PRO A 177 21.14 -11.18 -15.99
N GLU A 178 21.80 -11.52 -17.10
CA GLU A 178 22.54 -12.77 -17.22
C GLU A 178 23.55 -12.92 -16.06
N GLY A 179 23.52 -14.10 -15.41
CA GLY A 179 24.37 -14.40 -14.26
C GLY A 179 23.87 -13.89 -12.91
N VAL A 180 22.74 -13.14 -12.85
CA VAL A 180 22.17 -12.67 -11.58
C VAL A 180 21.00 -13.56 -11.14
N GLY A 181 21.11 -14.17 -9.96
CA GLY A 181 20.05 -14.99 -9.40
C GLY A 181 18.83 -14.16 -8.92
N PRO A 182 17.60 -14.74 -8.87
CA PRO A 182 16.38 -14.03 -8.49
C PRO A 182 16.42 -13.37 -7.11
N ILE A 183 17.13 -13.99 -6.15
CA ILE A 183 17.33 -13.43 -4.81
C ILE A 183 18.09 -12.12 -4.88
N ILE A 184 19.24 -12.11 -5.55
CA ILE A 184 20.09 -10.93 -5.68
C ILE A 184 19.35 -9.83 -6.45
N TYR A 185 18.68 -10.20 -7.54
CA TYR A 185 17.88 -9.26 -8.32
C TYR A 185 16.75 -8.62 -7.50
N SER A 186 16.00 -9.41 -6.74
CA SER A 186 14.93 -8.90 -5.88
C SER A 186 15.47 -7.96 -4.79
N LEU A 187 16.60 -8.29 -4.16
CA LEU A 187 17.26 -7.42 -3.20
C LEU A 187 17.70 -6.10 -3.84
N SER A 188 18.34 -6.15 -5.01
CA SER A 188 18.88 -4.96 -5.68
C SER A 188 17.81 -3.98 -6.13
N VAL A 189 16.60 -4.47 -6.45
CA VAL A 189 15.46 -3.61 -6.83
C VAL A 189 14.72 -3.10 -5.60
N ASN A 190 14.39 -3.98 -4.65
CA ASN A 190 13.47 -3.62 -3.56
C ASN A 190 14.13 -2.85 -2.42
N ILE A 191 15.41 -3.08 -2.12
CA ILE A 191 16.13 -2.34 -1.06
C ILE A 191 16.17 -0.85 -1.39
N PRO A 192 16.62 -0.40 -2.58
CA PRO A 192 16.66 1.03 -2.89
C PRO A 192 15.27 1.67 -2.89
N ILE A 193 14.26 1.03 -3.49
CA ILE A 193 12.90 1.60 -3.58
C ILE A 193 12.32 1.81 -2.19
N ILE A 194 12.25 0.74 -1.39
CA ILE A 194 11.53 0.74 -0.11
C ILE A 194 12.37 1.38 0.98
N GLY A 195 13.69 1.19 0.94
CA GLY A 195 14.64 1.85 1.83
C GLY A 195 14.62 3.36 1.65
N ALA A 196 14.65 3.87 0.41
CA ALA A 196 14.54 5.30 0.16
C ALA A 196 13.20 5.85 0.62
N GLU A 197 12.09 5.16 0.33
CA GLU A 197 10.75 5.57 0.78
C GLU A 197 10.66 5.63 2.32
N ALA A 198 11.24 4.65 3.03
CA ALA A 198 11.32 4.62 4.49
C ALA A 198 12.11 5.81 5.04
N ILE A 199 13.29 6.08 4.47
CA ILE A 199 14.16 7.19 4.87
C ILE A 199 13.44 8.53 4.66
N ILE A 200 12.83 8.74 3.49
CA ILE A 200 12.06 9.95 3.18
C ILE A 200 10.94 10.15 4.22
N CYS A 201 10.17 9.10 4.52
CA CYS A 201 9.14 9.19 5.55
C CYS A 201 9.71 9.54 6.93
N ILE A 202 10.79 8.88 7.36
CA ILE A 202 11.43 9.16 8.66
C ILE A 202 11.91 10.62 8.72
N VAL A 203 12.55 11.13 7.67
CA VAL A 203 13.02 12.52 7.59
C VAL A 203 11.85 13.48 7.67
N ILE A 204 10.80 13.28 6.87
CA ILE A 204 9.59 14.13 6.91
C ILE A 204 8.99 14.15 8.32
N PHE A 205 8.82 12.99 8.95
CA PHE A 205 8.26 12.90 10.31
C PHE A 205 9.14 13.56 11.39
N LYS A 206 10.45 13.67 11.18
CA LYS A 206 11.35 14.42 12.07
C LYS A 206 11.27 15.95 11.86
N LEU A 207 10.95 16.39 10.64
CA LEU A 207 10.91 17.81 10.28
C LEU A 207 9.54 18.47 10.53
N ILE A 208 8.44 17.74 10.39
CA ILE A 208 7.09 18.30 10.56
C ILE A 208 6.69 18.42 12.05
N PRO A 209 5.82 19.37 12.42
CA PRO A 209 5.32 19.53 13.79
C PRO A 209 4.28 18.44 14.14
N ILE A 210 4.75 17.20 14.26
CA ILE A 210 3.92 16.00 14.30
C ILE A 210 2.89 16.03 15.44
N GLN A 211 3.26 16.51 16.63
CA GLN A 211 2.33 16.55 17.77
C GLN A 211 1.13 17.47 17.50
N ARG A 212 1.36 18.61 16.83
CA ARG A 212 0.29 19.55 16.45
C ARG A 212 -0.63 18.93 15.41
N LEU A 213 -0.05 18.26 14.41
CA LEU A 213 -0.81 17.57 13.37
C LEU A 213 -1.67 16.44 13.93
N LEU A 214 -1.11 15.58 14.79
CA LEU A 214 -1.85 14.47 15.38
C LEU A 214 -3.02 14.93 16.26
N LYS A 215 -2.84 16.01 17.04
CA LYS A 215 -3.93 16.63 17.82
C LYS A 215 -5.00 17.29 16.93
N SER A 216 -4.60 17.89 15.80
CA SER A 216 -5.55 18.46 14.83
C SER A 216 -6.40 17.38 14.15
N ILE A 217 -5.75 16.27 13.75
CA ILE A 217 -6.42 15.12 13.14
C ILE A 217 -7.36 14.45 14.14
N ASN A 218 -6.86 14.13 15.33
CA ASN A 218 -7.62 13.49 16.39
C ASN A 218 -7.46 14.29 17.69
N PRO A 219 -8.43 15.15 18.08
CA PRO A 219 -8.35 15.94 19.31
C PRO A 219 -8.24 15.09 20.59
N LYS A 220 -8.65 13.82 20.53
CA LYS A 220 -8.51 12.86 21.64
C LYS A 220 -7.15 12.15 21.64
N TYR A 221 -6.23 12.53 20.75
CA TYR A 221 -4.91 11.94 20.68
C TYR A 221 -4.09 12.29 21.93
N PHE A 222 -3.60 11.26 22.61
CA PHE A 222 -2.70 11.37 23.74
C PHE A 222 -1.58 10.35 23.60
N LEU A 223 -0.34 10.76 23.87
CA LEU A 223 0.81 9.84 23.95
C LEU A 223 0.87 9.28 25.37
N VAL A 224 0.95 7.95 25.50
CA VAL A 224 0.96 7.26 26.80
C VAL A 224 2.12 7.72 27.71
N THR A 225 3.18 8.28 27.13
CA THR A 225 4.38 8.79 27.83
C THR A 225 4.22 10.16 28.49
N GLN A 226 3.00 10.66 28.71
CA GLN A 226 2.74 11.86 29.54
C GLN A 226 2.05 11.51 30.88
N ARG A 227 2.46 10.40 31.49
CA ARG A 227 2.25 10.11 32.92
C ARG A 227 3.59 9.97 33.61
#